data_AF-A0A1Y3UDZ8-F1
#
_entry.id   AF-A0A1Y3UDZ8-F1
#
_cell.length_a   1.000
_cell.length_b   1.000
_cell.length_c   1.000
_cell.angle_alpha   90.00
_cell.angle_beta   90.00
_cell.angle_gamma   90.00
#
_symmetry.space_group_name_H-M   'P 1'
#
loop_
_entity.id
_entity.type
_entity.pdbx_description
1 polymer ?
#
loop_
_entity_poly.entity_id
_entity_poly.type
_entity_poly.pdbx_seq_one_letter_code
_entity_poly.pdbx_strand_id
1 'polypeptide(L)'
;MKEEYQKQRYTVWLSKDAIQKSDAAVTREDFANRSAFIERAIHFYSGYLYQESHQDFLSEVMLESMKGIVKTSENHLARLLFKIAVEMAKLESMLAAINDMDEATMRRLHIRCVNEVKKINGILTMEDAVRYQRSDE
;
A
#
# COMPACT_ATOMS: atom_id res chain seq x y z
N MET A 1 27.64 32.87 22.27
CA MET A 1 27.51 34.01 21.34
C MET A 1 26.60 33.54 20.21
N LYS A 2 25.42 34.15 20.03
CA LYS A 2 24.63 33.93 18.81
C LYS A 2 25.34 34.71 17.72
N GLU A 3 26.03 34.03 16.82
CA GLU A 3 26.50 34.65 15.58
C GLU A 3 25.27 35.14 14.81
N GLU A 4 25.20 36.45 14.62
CA GLU A 4 24.17 37.09 13.83
C GLU A 4 24.41 36.69 12.36
N TYR A 5 23.50 35.88 11.80
CA TYR A 5 23.63 35.34 10.44
C TYR A 5 23.51 36.48 9.42
N GLN A 6 24.62 37.14 9.10
CA GLN A 6 24.67 38.15 8.05
C GLN A 6 24.76 37.48 6.68
N LYS A 7 23.74 37.70 5.84
CA LYS A 7 23.75 37.24 4.45
C LYS A 7 24.93 37.86 3.70
N GLN A 8 25.78 37.02 3.13
CA GLN A 8 26.92 37.43 2.31
C GLN A 8 26.52 37.48 0.83
N ARG A 9 26.93 38.54 0.11
CA ARG A 9 26.70 38.67 -1.33
C ARG A 9 27.86 38.05 -2.10
N TYR A 10 27.56 37.06 -2.94
CA TYR A 10 28.52 36.42 -3.84
C TYR A 10 27.98 36.40 -5.27
N THR A 11 28.87 36.49 -6.25
CA THR A 11 28.51 36.49 -7.68
C THR A 11 28.81 35.11 -8.26
N VAL A 12 27.86 34.52 -8.98
CA VAL A 12 27.99 33.21 -9.64
C VAL A 12 27.62 33.30 -11.11
N TRP A 13 28.21 32.42 -11.92
CA TRP A 13 27.81 32.21 -13.30
C TRP A 13 26.82 31.04 -13.37
N LEU A 14 25.62 31.30 -13.86
CA LEU A 14 24.56 30.31 -14.03
C LEU A 14 24.12 30.25 -15.49
N SER A 15 23.67 29.08 -15.93
CA SER A 15 23.07 28.95 -17.26
C SER A 15 21.77 29.75 -17.35
N LYS A 16 21.38 30.14 -18.57
CA LYS A 16 20.13 30.84 -18.83
C LYS A 16 18.91 30.04 -18.34
N ASP A 17 18.94 28.71 -18.52
CA ASP A 17 17.91 27.79 -18.04
C ASP A 17 17.80 27.79 -16.51
N ALA A 18 18.92 27.74 -15.78
CA ALA A 18 18.91 27.78 -14.32
C ALA A 18 18.34 29.10 -13.78
N ILE A 19 18.67 30.23 -14.43
CA ILE A 19 18.10 31.53 -14.08
C ILE A 19 16.58 31.53 -14.29
N GLN A 20 16.11 31.06 -15.45
CA GLN A 20 14.67 30.99 -15.75
C GLN A 20 13.90 30.10 -14.78
N LYS A 21 14.47 28.95 -14.40
CA LYS A 21 13.88 28.07 -13.38
C LYS A 21 13.79 28.76 -12.02
N SER A 22 14.83 29.51 -11.61
CA SER A 22 14.80 30.27 -10.37
C SER A 22 13.74 31.37 -10.37
N ASP A 23 13.54 32.04 -11.50
CA ASP A 23 12.51 33.07 -11.69
C ASP A 23 11.09 32.48 -11.63
N ALA A 24 10.88 31.37 -12.33
CA ALA A 24 9.60 30.67 -12.31
C ALA A 24 9.26 30.15 -10.91
N ALA A 25 10.26 29.68 -10.16
CA ALA A 25 10.07 29.19 -8.80
C ALA A 25 9.62 30.31 -7.85
N VAL A 26 10.20 31.50 -7.92
CA VAL A 26 9.76 32.66 -7.11
C VAL A 26 8.32 33.08 -7.43
N THR A 27 7.85 32.82 -8.65
CA THR A 27 6.50 33.18 -9.09
C THR A 27 5.45 32.11 -8.72
N ARG A 28 5.86 30.85 -8.60
CA ARG A 28 4.96 29.69 -8.38
C ARG A 28 4.93 29.19 -6.95
N GLU A 29 6.06 29.28 -6.26
CA GLU A 29 6.28 28.83 -4.90
C GLU A 29 6.56 30.09 -4.06
N ASP A 30 6.02 30.19 -2.84
CA ASP A 30 6.01 31.38 -1.98
C ASP A 30 7.42 31.79 -1.47
N PHE A 31 8.34 32.10 -2.39
CA PHE A 31 9.67 32.60 -2.09
C PHE A 31 9.71 34.11 -2.23
N ALA A 32 10.22 34.79 -1.20
CA ALA A 32 10.31 36.24 -1.19
C ALA A 32 11.22 36.83 -2.30
N ASN A 33 12.22 36.07 -2.76
CA ASN A 33 13.14 36.47 -3.84
C ASN A 33 13.99 35.29 -4.33
N ARG A 34 14.73 35.51 -5.43
CA ARG A 34 15.67 34.54 -6.01
C ARG A 34 16.68 34.02 -4.99
N SER A 35 17.21 34.89 -4.13
CA SER A 35 18.21 34.48 -3.13
C SER A 35 17.62 33.50 -2.12
N ALA A 36 16.36 33.65 -1.70
CA ALA A 36 15.69 32.71 -0.81
C ALA A 36 15.49 31.34 -1.48
N PHE A 37 15.13 31.31 -2.76
CA PHE A 37 15.06 30.07 -3.53
C PHE A 37 16.43 29.40 -3.67
N ILE A 38 17.47 30.16 -4.07
CA ILE A 38 18.84 29.64 -4.26
C ILE A 38 19.41 29.13 -2.94
N GLU A 39 19.23 29.85 -1.84
CA GLU A 39 19.67 29.45 -0.49
C GLU A 39 18.99 28.13 -0.07
N ARG A 40 17.68 28.00 -0.29
CA ARG A 40 16.97 26.75 -0.01
C ARG A 40 17.46 25.60 -0.91
N ALA A 41 17.71 25.87 -2.18
CA ALA A 41 18.22 24.87 -3.12
C ALA A 41 19.63 24.38 -2.75
N ILE A 42 20.51 25.29 -2.30
CA ILE A 42 21.84 24.93 -1.78
C ILE A 42 21.68 24.06 -0.55
N HIS A 43 20.88 24.46 0.44
CA HIS A 43 20.66 23.63 1.64
C HIS A 43 20.05 22.26 1.30
N PHE A 44 19.11 22.20 0.36
CA PHE A 44 18.50 20.97 -0.10
C PHE A 44 19.51 20.05 -0.78
N TYR A 45 20.29 20.57 -1.74
CA TYR A 45 21.26 19.77 -2.49
C TYR A 45 22.47 19.39 -1.64
N SER A 46 22.95 20.28 -0.76
CA SER A 46 23.91 19.92 0.27
C SER A 46 23.36 18.84 1.20
N GLY A 47 22.10 18.97 1.64
CA GLY A 47 21.41 17.95 2.42
C GLY A 47 21.34 16.60 1.69
N TYR A 48 21.03 16.60 0.39
CA TYR A 48 21.05 15.43 -0.49
C TYR A 48 22.45 14.81 -0.61
N LEU A 49 23.49 15.61 -0.84
CA LEU A 49 24.88 15.13 -0.94
C LEU A 49 25.41 14.61 0.41
N TYR A 50 25.04 15.25 1.52
CA TYR A 50 25.35 14.74 2.86
C TYR A 50 24.52 13.49 3.17
N GLN A 51 23.29 13.39 2.64
CA GLN A 51 22.49 12.18 2.68
C GLN A 51 23.06 11.06 1.82
N GLU A 52 23.71 11.27 0.68
CA GLU A 52 24.39 10.19 -0.06
C GLU A 52 25.42 9.43 0.79
N SER A 53 25.92 10.02 1.89
CA SER A 53 26.75 9.30 2.88
C SER A 53 25.97 8.47 3.93
N HIS A 54 24.64 8.62 4.04
CA HIS A 54 23.76 8.04 5.07
C HIS A 54 22.36 7.56 4.54
N GLN A 55 22.07 7.65 3.23
CA GLN A 55 20.74 7.43 2.64
C GLN A 55 20.37 5.95 2.51
N ASP A 56 21.38 5.08 2.36
CA ASP A 56 21.18 3.64 2.37
C ASP A 56 20.50 3.22 3.68
N PHE A 57 20.95 3.76 4.82
CA PHE A 57 20.42 3.38 6.13
C PHE A 57 18.96 3.82 6.34
N LEU A 58 18.57 5.05 5.97
CA LEU A 58 17.20 5.52 6.20
C LEU A 58 16.19 4.80 5.28
N SER A 59 16.57 4.58 4.02
CA SER A 59 15.72 3.86 3.06
C SER A 59 15.60 2.38 3.43
N GLU A 60 16.68 1.76 3.88
CA GLU A 60 16.70 0.36 4.33
C GLU A 60 15.88 0.16 5.61
N VAL A 61 15.99 1.04 6.60
CA VAL A 61 15.18 0.98 7.83
C VAL A 61 13.69 1.14 7.54
N MET A 62 13.32 2.04 6.61
CA MET A 62 11.92 2.19 6.18
C MET A 62 11.42 0.93 5.46
N LEU A 63 12.21 0.36 4.54
CA LEU A 63 11.87 -0.87 3.84
C LEU A 63 11.74 -2.05 4.80
N GLU A 64 12.66 -2.22 5.75
CA GLU A 64 12.60 -3.26 6.78
C GLU A 64 11.40 -3.07 7.69
N SER A 65 11.07 -1.83 8.07
CA SER A 65 9.85 -1.53 8.83
C SER A 65 8.59 -1.90 8.05
N MET A 66 8.53 -1.55 6.76
CA MET A 66 7.42 -1.92 5.88
C MET A 66 7.30 -3.45 5.73
N LYS A 67 8.40 -4.16 5.51
CA LYS A 67 8.42 -5.64 5.48
C LYS A 67 7.93 -6.22 6.81
N GLY A 68 8.36 -5.67 7.94
CA GLY A 68 7.92 -6.08 9.27
C GLY A 68 6.42 -5.91 9.48
N ILE A 69 5.86 -4.76 9.06
CA ILE A 69 4.42 -4.48 9.12
C ILE A 69 3.64 -5.48 8.24
N VAL A 70 4.05 -5.65 6.99
CA VAL A 70 3.42 -6.59 6.05
C VAL A 70 3.48 -8.01 6.61
N LYS A 71 4.65 -8.46 7.09
CA LYS A 71 4.81 -9.80 7.65
C LYS A 71 3.95 -10.02 8.89
N THR A 72 3.85 -9.03 9.76
CA THR A 72 3.01 -9.09 10.96
C THR A 72 1.53 -9.18 10.58
N SER A 73 1.11 -8.38 9.59
CA SER A 73 -0.25 -8.43 9.03
C SER A 73 -0.56 -9.79 8.42
N GLU A 74 0.31 -10.33 7.55
CA GLU A 74 0.16 -11.67 6.96
C GLU A 74 0.04 -12.75 8.02
N ASN A 75 0.90 -12.73 9.05
CA ASN A 75 0.84 -13.69 10.14
C ASN A 75 -0.47 -13.57 10.94
N HIS A 76 -0.97 -12.34 11.16
CA HIS A 76 -2.25 -12.12 11.82
C HIS A 76 -3.42 -12.63 10.98
N LEU A 77 -3.46 -12.29 9.69
CA LEU A 77 -4.46 -12.76 8.74
C LEU A 77 -4.46 -14.29 8.62
N ALA A 78 -3.29 -14.93 8.51
CA ALA A 78 -3.18 -16.38 8.47
C ALA A 78 -3.79 -17.06 9.71
N ARG A 79 -3.55 -16.52 10.90
CA ARG A 79 -4.16 -17.03 12.14
C ARG A 79 -5.68 -16.84 12.17
N LEU A 80 -6.18 -15.70 11.69
CA LEU A 80 -7.62 -15.47 11.61
C LEU A 80 -8.28 -16.39 10.58
N LEU A 81 -7.68 -16.54 9.39
CA LEU A 81 -8.14 -17.46 8.36
C LEU A 81 -8.18 -18.91 8.86
N PHE A 82 -7.18 -19.33 9.64
CA PHE A 82 -7.20 -20.66 10.27
C PHE A 82 -8.38 -20.82 11.24
N LYS A 83 -8.63 -19.83 12.10
CA LYS A 83 -9.78 -19.86 13.03
C LYS A 83 -11.11 -19.92 12.27
N ILE A 84 -11.26 -19.13 11.22
CA ILE A 84 -12.45 -19.14 10.36
C ILE A 84 -12.61 -20.50 9.67
N ALA A 85 -11.53 -21.08 9.14
CA ALA A 85 -11.55 -22.39 8.51
C ALA A 85 -11.98 -23.50 9.49
N VAL A 86 -11.54 -23.43 10.74
CA VAL A 86 -11.99 -24.37 11.80
C VAL A 86 -13.49 -24.24 12.06
N GLU A 87 -14.02 -23.03 12.19
CA GLU A 87 -15.46 -22.83 12.39
C GLU A 87 -16.28 -23.24 11.15
N MET A 88 -15.78 -22.97 9.94
CA MET A 88 -16.39 -23.44 8.69
C MET A 88 -16.44 -24.96 8.60
N ALA A 89 -15.36 -25.66 8.97
CA ALA A 89 -15.32 -27.12 8.95
C ALA A 89 -16.34 -27.74 9.94
N LYS A 90 -16.54 -27.11 11.10
CA LYS A 90 -17.58 -27.53 12.06
C LYS A 90 -18.98 -27.34 11.46
N LEU A 91 -19.25 -26.18 10.87
CA LEU A 91 -20.54 -25.89 10.22
C LEU A 91 -20.81 -26.87 9.06
N GLU A 92 -19.82 -27.12 8.21
CA GLU A 92 -19.92 -28.09 7.11
C GLU A 92 -20.23 -29.50 7.65
N SER A 93 -19.51 -29.93 8.68
CA SER A 93 -19.72 -31.25 9.31
C SER A 93 -21.11 -31.38 9.92
N MET A 94 -21.58 -30.34 10.64
CA MET A 94 -22.92 -30.31 11.21
C MET A 94 -23.99 -30.33 10.12
N LEU A 95 -23.81 -29.57 9.04
CA LEU A 95 -24.79 -29.51 7.95
C LEU A 95 -24.87 -30.84 7.19
N ALA A 96 -23.72 -31.47 6.92
CA ALA A 96 -23.67 -32.78 6.29
C ALA A 96 -24.39 -33.85 7.14
N ALA A 97 -24.19 -33.81 8.46
CA ALA A 97 -24.86 -34.72 9.39
C ALA A 97 -26.37 -34.46 9.50
N ILE A 98 -26.83 -33.21 9.50
CA ILE A 98 -28.25 -32.87 9.59
C ILE A 98 -29.01 -33.25 8.32
N ASN A 99 -28.37 -33.16 7.15
CA ASN A 99 -29.02 -33.36 5.85
C ASN A 99 -28.70 -34.74 5.24
N ASP A 100 -28.08 -35.65 5.99
CA ASP A 100 -27.64 -36.98 5.52
C ASP A 100 -26.93 -36.92 4.15
N MET A 101 -26.04 -35.93 3.98
CA MET A 101 -25.39 -35.68 2.69
C MET A 101 -24.33 -36.74 2.41
N ASP A 102 -24.44 -37.41 1.26
CA ASP A 102 -23.42 -38.36 0.79
C ASP A 102 -22.22 -37.66 0.13
N GLU A 103 -21.10 -38.38 0.06
CA GLU A 103 -19.85 -37.87 -0.52
C GLU A 103 -20.04 -37.43 -1.99
N ALA A 104 -20.87 -38.14 -2.74
CA ALA A 104 -21.15 -37.83 -4.13
C ALA A 104 -21.86 -36.46 -4.26
N THR A 105 -22.83 -36.17 -3.39
CA THR A 105 -23.54 -34.89 -3.37
C THR A 105 -22.62 -33.75 -2.94
N MET A 106 -21.80 -33.96 -1.90
CA MET A 106 -20.81 -32.97 -1.46
C MET A 106 -19.80 -32.63 -2.57
N ARG A 107 -19.32 -33.64 -3.31
CA ARG A 107 -18.39 -33.43 -4.41
C ARG A 107 -19.02 -32.64 -5.56
N ARG A 108 -20.28 -32.92 -5.91
CA ARG A 108 -21.01 -32.14 -6.93
C ARG A 108 -21.19 -30.68 -6.48
N LEU A 109 -21.56 -30.46 -5.21
CA LEU A 109 -21.70 -29.12 -4.64
C LEU A 109 -20.38 -28.35 -4.69
N HIS A 110 -19.27 -28.97 -4.29
CA HIS A 110 -17.93 -28.36 -4.35
C HIS A 110 -17.57 -27.92 -5.76
N ILE A 111 -17.69 -28.80 -6.76
CA ILE A 111 -17.38 -28.49 -8.16
C ILE A 111 -18.22 -27.31 -8.66
N ARG A 112 -19.52 -27.29 -8.34
CA ARG A 112 -20.42 -26.19 -8.68
C ARG A 112 -19.98 -24.88 -8.06
N CYS A 113 -19.72 -24.86 -6.75
CA CYS A 113 -19.31 -23.65 -6.04
C CYS A 113 -17.97 -23.10 -6.59
N VAL A 114 -17.00 -23.97 -6.89
CA VAL A 114 -15.73 -23.57 -7.52
C VAL A 114 -15.97 -22.93 -8.89
N ASN A 115 -16.84 -23.52 -9.73
CA ASN A 115 -17.14 -23.00 -11.05
C ASN A 115 -17.86 -21.65 -10.99
N GLU A 116 -18.83 -21.50 -10.08
CA GLU A 116 -19.52 -20.21 -9.87
C GLU A 116 -18.55 -19.14 -9.39
N VAL A 117 -17.74 -19.42 -8.36
CA VAL A 117 -16.71 -18.48 -7.86
C VAL A 117 -15.76 -18.02 -8.96
N LYS A 118 -15.33 -18.92 -9.85
CA LYS A 118 -14.51 -18.59 -11.02
C LYS A 118 -15.25 -17.68 -12.02
N LYS A 119 -16.55 -17.90 -12.21
CA LYS A 119 -17.38 -17.12 -13.14
C LYS A 119 -17.66 -15.71 -12.63
N ILE A 120 -17.78 -15.53 -11.31
CA ILE A 120 -18.18 -14.27 -10.65
C ILE A 120 -17.00 -13.56 -9.94
N ASN A 121 -15.76 -13.94 -10.26
CA ASN A 121 -14.54 -13.35 -9.68
C ASN A 121 -14.50 -13.32 -8.14
N GLY A 122 -14.99 -14.37 -7.49
CA GLY A 122 -14.93 -14.48 -6.02
C GLY A 122 -16.16 -14.02 -5.24
N ILE A 123 -17.17 -13.44 -5.90
CA ILE A 123 -18.34 -12.87 -5.21
C ILE A 123 -19.58 -13.75 -5.42
N LEU A 124 -19.80 -14.71 -4.51
CA LEU A 124 -21.04 -15.50 -4.47
C LEU A 124 -21.98 -14.89 -3.42
N THR A 125 -23.17 -14.44 -3.83
CA THR A 125 -24.17 -13.91 -2.90
C THR A 125 -25.14 -15.00 -2.43
N MET A 126 -25.77 -14.79 -1.27
CA MET A 126 -26.78 -15.72 -0.77
C MET A 126 -28.03 -15.72 -1.65
N GLU A 127 -28.35 -14.57 -2.25
CA GLU A 127 -29.42 -14.40 -3.22
C GLU A 127 -29.18 -15.26 -4.48
N ASP A 128 -27.94 -15.37 -4.94
CA ASP A 128 -27.57 -16.27 -6.04
C ASP A 128 -27.79 -17.74 -5.67
N ALA A 129 -27.40 -18.12 -4.45
CA ALA A 129 -27.59 -19.48 -3.95
C ALA A 129 -29.08 -19.83 -3.82
N VAL A 130 -29.89 -18.93 -3.27
CA VAL A 130 -31.34 -19.11 -3.08
C VAL A 130 -32.06 -19.16 -4.42
N ARG A 131 -31.74 -18.25 -5.36
CA ARG A 131 -32.32 -18.29 -6.72
C ARG A 131 -32.10 -19.66 -7.33
N TYR A 132 -30.86 -20.15 -7.32
CA TYR A 132 -30.55 -21.46 -7.88
C TYR A 132 -31.32 -22.61 -7.21
N GLN A 133 -31.37 -22.66 -5.88
CA GLN A 133 -32.09 -23.74 -5.18
C GLN A 133 -33.60 -23.76 -5.49
N ARG A 134 -34.16 -22.62 -5.88
CA ARG A 134 -35.57 -22.45 -6.24
C ARG A 134 -35.83 -22.48 -7.75
N SER A 135 -34.79 -22.48 -8.58
CA SER A 135 -34.93 -22.54 -10.05
C SER A 135 -35.29 -23.94 -10.58
N ASP A 136 -35.18 -24.97 -9.73
CA ASP A 136 -35.52 -26.36 -10.04
C ASP A 136 -36.92 -26.77 -9.47
N GLU A 137 -37.72 -25.81 -8.96
CA GLU A 137 -39.18 -25.90 -8.75
C GLU A 137 -39.93 -25.21 -9.89
#